data_AF-A0A8D8J0E6-F1
#
_entry.id   AF-A0A8D8J0E6-F1
#
_cell.length_a   1.000
_cell.length_b   1.000
_cell.length_c   1.000
_cell.angle_alpha   90.00
_cell.angle_beta   90.00
_cell.angle_gamma   90.00
#
_symmetry.space_group_name_H-M   'P 1'
#
loop_
_entity.id
_entity.type
_entity.pdbx_description
1 polymer ?
#
loop_
_entity_poly.entity_id
_entity_poly.type
_entity_poly.pdbx_seq_one_letter_code
_entity_poly.pdbx_strand_id
1 'polypeptide(L)'
;SKGLDKAVEPVSLPVIAEHDLMSSPDVPLAILKRKLQKTNDVDAVVGYLNEIHAHLQVRELLGNTMRKIVEHVVEDKEEVQDYLDERSDLTQYNCYKTAVRHYKKHCFNWHEQKFEYALRHL
;
A
#
# COMPACT_ATOMS: atom_id res chain seq x y z
N SER A 1 5.27 61.87 -10.71
CA SER A 1 6.13 61.23 -9.69
C SER A 1 5.66 59.82 -9.44
N LYS A 2 6.57 58.84 -9.57
CA LYS A 2 6.33 57.41 -9.30
C LYS A 2 5.94 57.21 -7.84
N GLY A 3 4.81 56.55 -7.59
CA GLY A 3 4.35 56.14 -6.26
C GLY A 3 4.56 54.64 -6.06
N LEU A 4 5.64 54.32 -5.36
CA LEU A 4 6.11 53.06 -4.78
C LEU A 4 5.07 51.91 -4.69
N ASP A 5 5.27 50.85 -5.46
CA ASP A 5 4.61 49.55 -5.29
C ASP A 5 4.91 49.01 -3.89
N LYS A 6 3.88 48.89 -3.04
CA LYS A 6 3.97 48.33 -1.70
C LYS A 6 4.18 46.83 -1.82
N ALA A 7 5.41 46.36 -1.56
CA ALA A 7 5.73 44.93 -1.56
C ALA A 7 4.84 44.20 -0.53
N VAL A 8 4.18 43.13 -0.98
CA VAL A 8 3.37 42.26 -0.11
C VAL A 8 4.30 41.49 0.81
N GLU A 9 4.05 41.56 2.12
CA GLU A 9 4.83 40.78 3.08
C GLU A 9 4.55 39.28 2.90
N PRO A 10 5.60 38.43 2.90
CA PRO A 10 5.43 37.01 2.68
C PRO A 10 4.69 36.34 3.84
N VAL A 11 3.71 35.50 3.50
CA VAL A 11 2.95 34.70 4.47
C VAL A 11 3.87 33.64 5.07
N SER A 12 4.08 33.68 6.38
CA SER A 12 4.77 32.63 7.12
C SER A 12 3.81 31.47 7.41
N LEU A 13 4.17 30.26 6.98
CA LEU A 13 3.42 29.05 7.33
C LEU A 13 3.84 28.57 8.73
N PRO A 14 2.89 28.02 9.52
CA PRO A 14 3.22 27.43 10.82
C PRO A 14 4.15 26.23 10.64
N VAL A 15 5.17 26.14 11.49
CA VAL A 15 6.10 24.99 11.48
C VAL A 15 5.41 23.80 12.13
N ILE A 16 5.32 22.69 11.39
CA ILE A 16 4.84 21.41 11.90
C ILE A 16 6.05 20.64 12.45
N ALA A 17 6.01 20.26 13.73
CA ALA A 17 7.13 19.54 14.38
C ALA A 17 7.13 18.04 14.06
N GLU A 18 5.95 17.41 14.03
CA GLU A 18 5.77 15.98 13.78
C GLU A 18 5.07 15.77 12.44
N HIS A 19 5.73 15.07 11.52
CA HIS A 19 5.28 14.97 10.14
C HIS A 19 4.56 13.65 9.82
N ASP A 20 4.47 12.73 10.80
CA ASP A 20 3.82 11.43 10.65
C ASP A 20 4.22 10.65 9.38
N LEU A 21 5.50 10.76 8.98
CA LEU A 21 6.02 10.16 7.75
C LEU A 21 5.77 8.65 7.72
N MET A 22 5.11 8.19 6.67
CA MET A 22 4.73 6.80 6.53
C MET A 22 4.59 6.36 5.08
N SER A 23 5.01 5.13 4.82
CA SER A 23 4.73 4.44 3.58
C SER A 23 3.22 4.31 3.36
N SER A 24 2.73 4.75 2.21
CA SER A 24 1.32 4.61 1.80
C SER A 24 0.70 3.23 2.11
N PRO A 25 1.34 2.07 1.82
CA PRO A 25 0.73 0.76 2.09
C PRO A 25 0.51 0.46 3.58
N ASP A 26 1.23 1.14 4.48
CA ASP A 26 1.18 0.90 5.93
C ASP A 26 0.22 1.84 6.66
N VAL A 27 -0.29 2.86 5.98
CA VAL A 27 -1.23 3.83 6.54
C VAL A 27 -2.44 3.15 7.20
N PRO A 28 -3.14 2.17 6.58
CA PRO A 28 -4.32 1.56 7.21
C PRO A 28 -3.98 0.89 8.55
N LEU A 29 -2.92 0.07 8.58
CA LEU A 29 -2.49 -0.64 9.79
C LEU A 29 -1.99 0.32 10.88
N ALA A 30 -1.27 1.37 10.50
CA ALA A 30 -0.78 2.34 11.46
C ALA A 30 -1.89 3.21 12.06
N ILE A 31 -2.94 3.53 11.29
CA ILE A 31 -4.14 4.17 11.83
C ILE A 31 -4.78 3.27 12.89
N LEU A 32 -4.96 1.97 12.60
CA LEU A 32 -5.53 1.01 13.56
C LEU A 32 -4.66 0.88 14.80
N LYS A 33 -3.33 0.78 14.64
CA LYS A 33 -2.37 0.73 15.75
C LYS A 33 -2.45 1.99 16.61
N ARG A 34 -2.50 3.18 16.02
CA ARG A 34 -2.64 4.45 16.75
C ARG A 34 -3.98 4.53 17.49
N LYS A 35 -5.08 4.05 16.90
CA LYS A 35 -6.39 3.98 17.57
C LYS A 35 -6.36 3.03 18.76
N LEU A 36 -5.79 1.84 18.58
CA LEU A 36 -5.59 0.85 19.63
C LEU A 36 -4.77 1.41 20.80
N GLN A 37 -3.69 2.15 20.52
CA GLN A 37 -2.84 2.77 21.54
C GLN A 37 -3.52 3.92 22.31
N LYS A 38 -4.58 4.52 21.76
CA LYS A 38 -5.28 5.66 22.37
C LYS A 38 -6.52 5.26 23.18
N THR A 39 -7.03 4.04 23.01
CA THR A 39 -8.25 3.59 23.67
C THR A 39 -7.96 2.68 24.86
N ASN A 40 -8.81 2.76 25.88
CA ASN A 40 -8.87 1.80 26.99
C ASN A 40 -10.20 1.04 27.01
N ASP A 41 -11.08 1.28 26.03
CA ASP A 41 -12.34 0.57 25.89
C ASP A 41 -12.10 -0.84 25.35
N VAL A 42 -12.56 -1.85 26.11
CA VAL A 42 -12.30 -3.26 25.83
C VAL A 42 -12.91 -3.68 24.49
N ASP A 43 -14.12 -3.23 24.19
CA ASP A 43 -14.79 -3.60 22.95
C ASP A 43 -14.09 -2.99 21.73
N ALA A 44 -13.68 -1.71 21.83
CA ALA A 44 -12.86 -1.07 20.80
C ALA A 44 -11.48 -1.75 20.62
N VAL A 45 -10.82 -2.16 21.71
CA VAL A 45 -9.55 -2.90 21.66
C VAL A 45 -9.70 -4.19 20.87
N VAL A 46 -10.73 -4.99 21.19
CA VAL A 46 -11.02 -6.25 20.49
C VAL A 46 -11.34 -5.99 19.02
N GLY A 47 -12.15 -4.96 18.72
CA GLY A 47 -12.47 -4.55 17.35
C GLY A 47 -11.22 -4.23 16.52
N TYR A 48 -10.34 -3.36 17.03
CA TYR A 48 -9.12 -2.97 16.32
C TYR A 48 -8.14 -4.12 16.14
N LEU A 49 -8.00 -5.00 17.15
CA LEU A 49 -7.16 -6.19 17.01
C LEU A 49 -7.67 -7.13 15.91
N ASN A 50 -8.99 -7.33 15.81
CA ASN A 50 -9.59 -8.13 14.75
C ASN A 50 -9.37 -7.50 13.36
N GLU A 51 -9.53 -6.18 13.23
CA GLU A 51 -9.27 -5.47 11.97
C GLU A 51 -7.79 -5.58 11.56
N ILE A 52 -6.86 -5.39 12.51
CA ILE A 52 -5.42 -5.58 12.28
C ILE A 52 -5.14 -7.00 11.81
N HIS A 53 -5.70 -8.00 12.51
CA HIS A 53 -5.51 -9.40 12.15
C HIS A 53 -6.02 -9.70 10.73
N ALA A 54 -7.21 -9.22 10.38
CA ALA A 54 -7.77 -9.38 9.04
C ALA A 54 -6.87 -8.77 7.96
N HIS A 55 -6.33 -7.57 8.20
CA HIS A 55 -5.37 -6.95 7.28
C HIS A 55 -4.11 -7.80 7.10
N LEU A 56 -3.55 -8.34 8.18
CA LEU A 56 -2.35 -9.19 8.12
C LEU A 56 -2.62 -10.51 7.38
N GLN A 57 -3.76 -11.16 7.64
CA GLN A 57 -4.18 -12.36 6.92
C GLN A 57 -4.33 -12.12 5.42
N VAL A 58 -4.87 -10.96 5.02
CA VAL A 58 -4.96 -10.63 3.59
C VAL A 58 -3.58 -10.39 2.98
N ARG A 59 -2.66 -9.72 3.67
CA ARG A 59 -1.28 -9.55 3.18
C ARG A 59 -0.58 -10.90 2.96
N GLU A 60 -0.74 -11.83 3.90
CA GLU A 60 -0.22 -13.19 3.77
C GLU A 60 -0.85 -13.95 2.60
N LEU A 61 -2.19 -13.89 2.47
CA LEU A 61 -2.91 -14.50 1.35
C LEU A 61 -2.43 -13.96 0.00
N LEU A 62 -2.23 -12.64 -0.12
CA LEU A 62 -1.71 -12.00 -1.33
C LEU A 62 -0.31 -12.50 -1.68
N GLY A 63 0.62 -12.49 -0.71
CA GLY A 63 1.99 -12.96 -0.92
C GLY A 63 2.04 -14.44 -1.32
N ASN A 64 1.30 -15.29 -0.62
CA ASN A 64 1.22 -16.73 -0.93
C ASN A 64 0.59 -16.99 -2.31
N THR A 65 -0.41 -16.20 -2.70
CA THR A 65 -1.04 -16.34 -4.02
C THR A 65 -0.09 -15.89 -5.12
N MET A 66 0.63 -14.78 -4.94
CA MET A 66 1.59 -14.32 -5.93
C MET A 66 2.74 -15.32 -6.10
N ARG A 67 3.28 -15.86 -5.00
CA ARG A 67 4.28 -16.93 -5.03
C ARG A 67 3.79 -18.13 -5.85
N LYS A 68 2.57 -18.61 -5.60
CA LYS A 68 1.98 -19.73 -6.36
C LYS A 68 1.80 -19.42 -7.85
N ILE A 69 1.45 -18.18 -8.20
CA ILE A 69 1.36 -17.76 -9.60
C ILE A 69 2.74 -17.82 -10.25
N VAL A 70 3.76 -17.26 -9.61
CA VAL A 70 5.14 -17.25 -10.13
C VAL A 70 5.67 -18.68 -10.26
N GLU A 71 5.54 -19.51 -9.22
CA GLU A 71 5.93 -20.93 -9.24
C GLU A 71 5.25 -21.76 -10.34
N HIS A 72 4.06 -21.34 -10.77
CA HIS A 72 3.32 -22.02 -11.84
C HIS A 72 3.75 -21.58 -13.24
N VAL A 73 4.18 -20.32 -13.40
CA VAL A 73 4.48 -19.70 -14.70
C VAL A 73 5.96 -19.77 -15.04
N VAL A 74 6.84 -19.71 -14.04
CA VAL A 74 8.28 -19.78 -14.22
C VAL A 74 8.71 -21.23 -14.38
N GLU A 75 9.49 -21.51 -15.44
CA GLU A 75 9.99 -22.86 -15.73
C GLU A 75 11.13 -23.26 -14.78
N ASP A 76 12.05 -22.34 -14.51
CA ASP A 76 13.16 -22.54 -13.58
C ASP A 76 12.75 -22.17 -12.14
N LYS A 77 12.76 -23.17 -11.26
CA LYS A 77 12.39 -22.97 -9.86
C LYS A 77 13.43 -22.17 -9.08
N GLU A 78 14.68 -22.12 -9.54
CA GLU A 78 15.73 -21.32 -8.91
C GLU A 78 15.48 -19.82 -9.13
N GLU A 79 14.85 -19.43 -10.24
CA GLU A 79 14.53 -18.02 -10.56
C GLU A 79 13.27 -17.50 -9.86
N VAL A 80 12.45 -18.36 -9.25
CA VAL A 80 11.15 -17.96 -8.64
C VAL A 80 11.31 -16.81 -7.65
N GLN A 81 12.37 -16.82 -6.85
CA GLN A 81 12.58 -15.78 -5.85
C GLN A 81 13.01 -14.46 -6.50
N ASP A 82 13.77 -14.50 -7.59
CA ASP A 82 14.17 -13.33 -8.34
C ASP A 82 12.95 -12.63 -8.94
N TYR A 83 12.01 -13.38 -9.53
CA TYR A 83 10.73 -12.82 -10.02
C TYR A 83 9.86 -12.19 -8.93
N LEU A 84 10.04 -12.57 -7.65
CA LEU A 84 9.28 -12.01 -6.53
C LEU A 84 9.94 -10.77 -5.93
N ASP A 85 11.27 -10.69 -5.94
CA ASP A 85 12.04 -9.64 -5.27
C ASP A 85 12.49 -8.52 -6.21
N GLU A 86 12.81 -8.87 -7.47
CA GLU A 86 13.37 -7.92 -8.44
C GLU A 86 12.29 -7.07 -9.13
N ARG A 87 12.73 -5.93 -9.68
CA ARG A 87 11.89 -5.04 -10.48
C ARG A 87 12.51 -4.80 -11.84
N SER A 88 11.92 -5.41 -12.85
CA SER A 88 12.33 -5.24 -14.25
C SER A 88 11.65 -4.04 -14.89
N ASP A 89 12.34 -3.37 -15.82
CA ASP A 89 11.76 -2.31 -16.63
C ASP A 89 10.60 -2.85 -17.48
N LEU A 90 9.47 -2.14 -17.45
CA LEU A 90 8.27 -2.55 -18.17
C LEU A 90 8.41 -2.29 -19.67
N THR A 91 8.62 -3.36 -20.43
CA THR A 91 8.73 -3.30 -21.91
C THR A 91 7.47 -3.81 -22.61
N GLN A 92 6.80 -4.82 -22.06
CA GLN A 92 5.65 -5.49 -22.66
C GLN A 92 4.30 -4.96 -22.14
N TYR A 93 4.01 -3.68 -22.40
CA TYR A 93 2.85 -2.97 -21.81
C TYR A 93 1.49 -3.66 -22.00
N ASN A 94 1.21 -4.19 -23.20
CA ASN A 94 -0.10 -4.82 -23.45
C ASN A 94 -0.24 -6.18 -22.76
N CYS A 95 0.86 -6.95 -22.68
CA CYS A 95 0.93 -8.19 -21.93
C CYS A 95 0.67 -7.91 -20.44
N TYR A 96 1.44 -6.99 -19.85
CA TYR A 96 1.31 -6.59 -18.46
C TYR A 96 -0.10 -6.08 -18.13
N LYS A 97 -0.67 -5.19 -18.96
CA LYS A 97 -2.03 -4.68 -18.75
C LYS A 97 -3.09 -5.79 -18.76
N THR A 98 -2.92 -6.79 -19.62
CA THR A 98 -3.83 -7.94 -19.71
C THR A 98 -3.69 -8.82 -18.46
N ALA A 99 -2.46 -9.12 -18.03
CA ALA A 99 -2.19 -9.88 -16.81
C ALA A 99 -2.76 -9.18 -15.56
N VAL A 100 -2.51 -7.88 -15.40
CA VAL A 100 -3.02 -7.05 -14.29
C VAL A 100 -4.56 -7.03 -14.27
N ARG A 101 -5.22 -6.94 -15.42
CA ARG A 101 -6.68 -7.01 -15.52
C ARG A 101 -7.22 -8.38 -15.13
N HIS A 102 -6.56 -9.45 -15.56
CA HIS A 102 -6.94 -10.82 -15.21
C HIS A 102 -6.77 -11.06 -13.70
N TYR A 103 -5.63 -10.66 -13.13
CA TYR A 103 -5.36 -10.73 -11.70
C TYR A 103 -6.39 -9.95 -10.88
N LYS A 104 -6.77 -8.74 -11.31
CA LYS A 104 -7.84 -7.95 -10.67
C LYS A 104 -9.18 -8.68 -10.66
N LYS A 105 -9.56 -9.25 -11.80
CA LYS A 105 -10.90 -9.84 -12.02
C LYS A 105 -11.04 -11.21 -11.34
N HIS A 106 -9.96 -11.98 -11.31
CA HIS A 106 -10.00 -13.39 -10.91
C HIS A 106 -9.27 -13.68 -9.60
N CYS A 107 -8.47 -12.76 -9.08
CA CYS A 107 -7.75 -12.91 -7.81
C CYS A 107 -8.16 -11.82 -6.82
N PHE A 108 -7.61 -10.60 -6.96
CA PHE A 108 -7.76 -9.55 -5.95
C PHE A 108 -8.09 -8.21 -6.57
N ASN A 109 -9.29 -7.72 -6.29
CA ASN A 109 -9.73 -6.40 -6.72
C ASN A 109 -9.30 -5.34 -5.72
N TRP A 110 -8.16 -4.67 -5.97
CA TRP A 110 -7.61 -3.64 -5.08
C TRP A 110 -8.46 -2.37 -4.93
N HIS A 111 -9.57 -2.23 -5.66
CA HIS A 111 -10.55 -1.19 -5.35
C HIS A 111 -11.41 -1.53 -4.13
N GLU A 112 -11.40 -2.79 -3.68
CA GLU A 112 -11.91 -3.18 -2.37
C GLU A 112 -10.83 -2.92 -1.33
N GLN A 113 -11.14 -2.14 -0.30
CA GLN A 113 -10.17 -1.69 0.71
C GLN A 113 -9.38 -2.85 1.35
N LYS A 114 -10.03 -3.99 1.60
CA LYS A 114 -9.36 -5.18 2.16
C LYS A 114 -8.22 -5.69 1.26
N PHE A 115 -8.31 -5.50 -0.06
CA PHE A 115 -7.36 -5.98 -1.06
C PHE A 115 -6.44 -4.89 -1.63
N GLU A 116 -6.45 -3.67 -1.08
CA GLU A 116 -5.63 -2.56 -1.58
C GLU A 116 -4.13 -2.93 -1.66
N TYR A 117 -3.65 -3.74 -0.71
CA TYR A 117 -2.26 -4.20 -0.66
C TYR A 117 -1.85 -5.06 -1.87
N ALA A 118 -2.80 -5.57 -2.66
CA ALA A 118 -2.50 -6.28 -3.91
C ALA A 118 -1.70 -5.43 -4.90
N LEU A 119 -1.81 -4.10 -4.85
CA LEU A 119 -1.01 -3.17 -5.65
C LEU A 119 0.50 -3.27 -5.38
N ARG A 120 0.93 -3.88 -4.28
CA ARG A 120 2.35 -4.06 -3.96
C ARG A 120 2.99 -5.24 -4.70
N HIS A 121 2.18 -6.08 -5.36
CA HIS A 121 2.63 -7.24 -6.13
C HIS A 121 2.55 -7.02 -7.65
N LEU A 122 2.28 -5.79 -8.11
CA LEU A 122 2.14 -5.44 -9.51
C LEU A 122 3.35 -4.65 -10.01
#